data_AF-A0A2E6HAQ1-F1
#
_entry.id   AF-A0A2E6HAQ1-F1
#
_cell.length_a   1.000
_cell.length_b   1.000
_cell.length_c   1.000
_cell.angle_alpha   90.00
_cell.angle_beta   90.00
_cell.angle_gamma   90.00
#
_symmetry.space_group_name_H-M   'P 1'
#
loop_
_entity.id
_entity.type
_entity.pdbx_description
1 polymer ?
#
loop_
_entity_poly.entity_id
_entity_poly.type
_entity_poly.pdbx_seq_one_letter_code
_entity_poly.pdbx_strand_id
1 'polypeptide(L)'
;MKPEIDWIFSCKEKAKAFLTTMETKTPGRYKYSFSGDLYPDNIHWNLGASVFALKIMYLLQIKDENKMQAAANYILSFKSSSSDIYDPIVFKKSFLRNFLGGLKRKEFNNFFNKAYISADTRQSLSSLSLFDLVPKDFQFNYLKSEKEITNFLNSFEWDKPWNAGSHFSHAMFFLNEAHKQERVSGEDFNILVKSSIDWINKIQSSADGCWYAGTVDLRNKINGAMKIITGFLAVGIEEFPYANELVDTCLMAKNDNHACDNFNIVLVLNYASKQLGRNYRQKEIEEFVVGKLTDYKKYYFENLGGFSFLEGKANDRYYGAKISNGKNEPDIHGTVLFLWGISIISQILGIENEVGLKEFRT
;
A
#
# COMPACT_ATOMS: atom_id res chain seq x y z
N MET A 1 12.83 19.78 21.16
CA MET A 1 12.35 18.84 20.13
C MET A 1 12.13 19.65 18.85
N LYS A 2 12.31 19.09 17.64
CA LYS A 2 12.08 19.85 16.39
C LYS A 2 10.56 20.05 16.20
N PRO A 3 10.06 21.22 15.76
CA PRO A 3 8.61 21.49 15.62
C PRO A 3 7.84 20.50 14.73
N GLU A 4 8.54 19.79 13.84
CA GLU A 4 8.00 18.71 13.01
C GLU A 4 7.61 17.48 13.85
N ILE A 5 8.41 17.15 14.86
CA ILE A 5 8.18 16.00 15.75
C ILE A 5 7.02 16.31 16.71
N ASP A 6 6.94 17.54 17.23
CA ASP A 6 5.83 17.93 18.10
C ASP A 6 4.47 17.85 17.38
N TRP A 7 4.44 18.15 16.08
CA TRP A 7 3.23 18.10 15.27
C TRP A 7 2.63 16.70 15.14
N ILE A 8 3.45 15.65 14.96
CA ILE A 8 2.93 14.30 14.71
C ILE A 8 2.15 13.72 15.90
N PHE A 9 2.42 14.18 17.12
CA PHE A 9 1.65 13.80 18.32
C PHE A 9 0.19 14.25 18.25
N SER A 10 -0.10 15.32 17.50
CA SER A 10 -1.48 15.80 17.31
C SER A 10 -2.25 15.03 16.22
N CYS A 11 -1.54 14.37 15.30
CA CYS A 11 -2.14 13.76 14.12
C CYS A 11 -3.12 12.64 14.47
N LYS A 12 -2.82 11.84 15.50
CA LYS A 12 -3.65 10.68 15.87
C LYS A 12 -5.09 11.06 16.24
N GLU A 13 -5.28 11.98 17.18
CA GLU A 13 -6.62 12.38 17.62
C GLU A 13 -7.37 13.13 16.51
N LYS A 14 -6.68 13.98 15.75
CA LYS A 14 -7.27 14.68 14.60
C LYS A 14 -7.69 13.72 13.48
N ALA A 15 -6.91 12.67 13.22
CA ALA A 15 -7.25 11.64 12.26
C ALA A 15 -8.47 10.80 12.68
N LYS A 16 -8.67 10.57 13.99
CA LYS A 16 -9.91 9.93 14.49
C LYS A 16 -11.14 10.80 14.20
N ALA A 17 -11.03 12.10 14.48
CA ALA A 17 -12.09 13.05 14.15
C ALA A 17 -12.37 13.07 12.64
N PHE A 18 -11.32 13.17 11.82
CA PHE A 18 -11.42 13.08 10.36
C PHE A 18 -12.16 11.81 9.92
N LEU A 19 -11.72 10.63 10.37
CA LEU A 19 -12.34 9.36 10.00
C LEU A 19 -13.84 9.33 10.32
N THR A 20 -14.23 9.87 11.48
CA THR A 20 -15.64 9.99 11.88
C THR A 20 -16.42 10.85 10.88
N THR A 21 -15.84 11.96 10.40
CA THR A 21 -16.50 12.79 9.37
C THR A 21 -16.58 12.12 8.00
N MET A 22 -15.78 11.08 7.74
CA MET A 22 -15.78 10.34 6.49
C MET A 22 -16.86 9.25 6.44
N GLU A 23 -17.48 8.90 7.56
CA GLU A 23 -18.60 7.95 7.61
C GLU A 23 -19.79 8.46 6.77
N THR A 24 -20.54 7.53 6.18
CA THR A 24 -21.77 7.84 5.42
C THR A 24 -23.01 7.27 6.10
N LYS A 25 -24.18 7.51 5.52
CA LYS A 25 -25.43 6.91 6.01
C LYS A 25 -25.48 5.39 5.85
N THR A 26 -24.65 4.83 4.98
CA THR A 26 -24.56 3.39 4.75
C THR A 26 -23.50 2.80 5.69
N PRO A 27 -23.87 1.89 6.62
CA PRO A 27 -22.91 1.29 7.54
C PRO A 27 -21.71 0.68 6.82
N GLY A 28 -20.50 0.98 7.30
CA GLY A 28 -19.26 0.45 6.73
C GLY A 28 -18.78 1.12 5.44
N ARG A 29 -19.59 1.99 4.83
CA ARG A 29 -19.18 2.82 3.71
C ARG A 29 -18.54 4.11 4.21
N TYR A 30 -17.48 4.52 3.53
CA TYR A 30 -16.79 5.78 3.77
C TYR A 30 -16.79 6.64 2.50
N LYS A 31 -16.73 7.96 2.68
CA LYS A 31 -16.43 8.92 1.62
C LYS A 31 -15.00 8.69 1.12
N TYR A 32 -14.75 8.94 -0.17
CA TYR A 32 -13.38 8.94 -0.68
C TYR A 32 -12.71 10.28 -0.41
N SER A 33 -13.37 11.36 -0.84
CA SER A 33 -12.99 12.77 -0.70
C SER A 33 -13.93 13.44 0.31
N PHE A 34 -13.46 14.43 1.07
CA PHE A 34 -14.27 15.05 2.14
C PHE A 34 -15.65 15.53 1.69
N SER A 35 -15.75 16.17 0.52
CA SER A 35 -16.98 16.65 -0.12
C SER A 35 -17.02 16.44 -1.65
N GLY A 36 -16.00 15.79 -2.20
CA GLY A 36 -15.72 15.75 -3.64
C GLY A 36 -16.19 14.49 -4.38
N ASP A 37 -16.80 13.52 -3.70
CA ASP A 37 -17.23 12.25 -4.29
C ASP A 37 -18.20 12.43 -5.47
N LEU A 38 -18.03 11.64 -6.53
CA LEU A 38 -18.86 11.75 -7.74
C LEU A 38 -20.19 11.01 -7.66
N TYR A 39 -20.33 10.07 -6.72
CA TYR A 39 -21.50 9.21 -6.64
C TYR A 39 -22.16 9.29 -5.26
N PRO A 40 -23.50 9.37 -5.21
CA PRO A 40 -24.25 9.51 -3.96
C PRO A 40 -24.21 8.24 -3.09
N ASP A 41 -24.72 8.37 -1.86
CA ASP A 41 -24.74 7.32 -0.84
C ASP A 41 -25.55 6.07 -1.21
N ASN A 42 -26.54 6.21 -2.09
CA ASN A 42 -27.39 5.11 -2.54
C ASN A 42 -26.78 4.25 -3.67
N ILE A 43 -25.63 4.63 -4.23
CA ILE A 43 -24.90 3.82 -5.20
C ILE A 43 -23.95 2.87 -4.46
N HIS A 44 -23.91 1.61 -4.87
CA HIS A 44 -22.94 0.63 -4.35
C HIS A 44 -21.61 0.80 -5.08
N TRP A 45 -20.67 1.52 -4.46
CA TRP A 45 -19.34 1.86 -5.00
C TRP A 45 -18.41 2.26 -3.86
N ASN A 46 -17.17 2.62 -4.19
CA ASN A 46 -16.16 3.12 -3.28
C ASN A 46 -15.59 2.07 -2.32
N LEU A 47 -15.42 0.83 -2.81
CA LEU A 47 -14.73 -0.25 -2.10
C LEU A 47 -13.42 0.26 -1.45
N GLY A 48 -12.60 0.98 -2.23
CA GLY A 48 -11.30 1.49 -1.79
C GLY A 48 -11.38 2.36 -0.52
N ALA A 49 -12.40 3.20 -0.37
CA ALA A 49 -12.53 4.03 0.83
C ALA A 49 -12.76 3.19 2.10
N SER A 50 -13.60 2.15 2.04
CA SER A 50 -13.81 1.26 3.19
C SER A 50 -12.56 0.44 3.52
N VAL A 51 -11.81 0.01 2.50
CA VAL A 51 -10.49 -0.63 2.68
C VAL A 51 -9.52 0.30 3.39
N PHE A 52 -9.43 1.57 2.97
CA PHE A 52 -8.57 2.56 3.60
C PHE A 52 -9.05 2.92 5.02
N ALA A 53 -10.36 2.98 5.25
CA ALA A 53 -10.93 3.22 6.57
C ALA A 53 -10.51 2.14 7.57
N LEU A 54 -10.62 0.85 7.22
CA LEU A 54 -10.16 -0.25 8.08
C LEU A 54 -8.66 -0.13 8.41
N LYS A 55 -7.84 0.21 7.41
CA LYS A 55 -6.40 0.43 7.63
C LYS A 55 -6.14 1.61 8.57
N ILE A 56 -6.88 2.72 8.42
CA ILE A 56 -6.79 3.87 9.34
C ILE A 56 -7.24 3.46 10.75
N MET A 57 -8.33 2.69 10.89
CA MET A 57 -8.74 2.17 12.21
C MET A 57 -7.64 1.36 12.88
N TYR A 58 -6.93 0.53 12.11
CA TYR A 58 -5.80 -0.24 12.62
C TYR A 58 -4.66 0.67 13.06
N LEU A 59 -4.24 1.62 12.20
CA LEU A 59 -3.20 2.61 12.52
C LEU A 59 -3.52 3.37 13.82
N LEU A 60 -4.78 3.79 13.97
CA LEU A 60 -5.27 4.58 15.10
C LEU A 60 -5.60 3.73 16.34
N GLN A 61 -5.51 2.40 16.22
CA GLN A 61 -5.88 1.42 17.27
C GLN A 61 -7.34 1.58 17.75
N ILE A 62 -8.26 1.84 16.82
CA ILE A 62 -9.70 1.89 17.09
C ILE A 62 -10.20 0.47 17.39
N LYS A 63 -10.92 0.30 18.50
CA LYS A 63 -11.42 -0.99 19.00
C LYS A 63 -12.94 -1.17 18.86
N ASP A 64 -13.58 -0.38 18.00
CA ASP A 64 -15.03 -0.45 17.78
C ASP A 64 -15.38 -1.61 16.83
N GLU A 65 -15.69 -2.78 17.40
CA GLU A 65 -16.01 -4.00 16.66
C GLU A 65 -17.17 -3.83 15.69
N ASN A 66 -18.18 -3.04 16.06
CA ASN A 66 -19.33 -2.80 15.19
C ASN A 66 -18.92 -2.02 13.94
N LYS A 67 -18.08 -0.99 14.09
CA LYS A 67 -17.55 -0.24 12.94
C LYS A 67 -16.65 -1.10 12.05
N MET A 68 -15.79 -1.91 12.66
CA MET A 68 -14.89 -2.81 11.93
C MET A 68 -15.67 -3.86 11.14
N GLN A 69 -16.66 -4.50 11.77
CA GLN A 69 -17.52 -5.49 11.12
C GLN A 69 -18.39 -4.86 10.02
N ALA A 70 -18.92 -3.66 10.23
CA ALA A 70 -19.69 -2.96 9.21
C ALA A 70 -18.82 -2.67 7.97
N ALA A 71 -17.60 -2.17 8.16
CA ALA A 71 -16.68 -1.91 7.06
C ALA A 71 -16.27 -3.20 6.34
N ALA A 72 -16.01 -4.28 7.08
CA ALA A 72 -15.72 -5.59 6.52
C ALA A 72 -16.88 -6.14 5.70
N ASN A 73 -18.11 -6.05 6.20
CA ASN A 73 -19.31 -6.46 5.47
C ASN A 73 -19.49 -5.65 4.19
N TYR A 74 -19.22 -4.33 4.24
CA TYR A 74 -19.28 -3.48 3.05
C TYR A 74 -18.23 -3.91 2.02
N ILE A 75 -16.98 -4.18 2.43
CA ILE A 75 -15.93 -4.69 1.54
C ILE A 75 -16.34 -6.03 0.92
N LEU A 76 -16.82 -6.96 1.72
CA LEU A 76 -17.21 -8.30 1.28
C LEU A 76 -18.45 -8.30 0.37
N SER A 77 -19.28 -7.25 0.41
CA SER A 77 -20.38 -7.09 -0.54
C SER A 77 -19.92 -6.88 -2.00
N PHE A 78 -18.63 -6.61 -2.23
CA PHE A 78 -18.01 -6.56 -3.56
C PHE A 78 -17.39 -7.90 -4.01
N LYS A 79 -17.48 -8.96 -3.18
CA LYS A 79 -16.98 -10.30 -3.52
C LYS A 79 -17.79 -10.90 -4.66
N SER A 80 -17.12 -11.34 -5.72
CA SER A 80 -17.70 -12.07 -6.85
C SER A 80 -17.89 -13.56 -6.53
N SER A 81 -18.53 -14.30 -7.43
CA SER A 81 -18.61 -15.76 -7.35
C SER A 81 -17.24 -16.45 -7.48
N SER A 82 -16.26 -15.82 -8.13
CA SER A 82 -14.87 -16.31 -8.23
C SER A 82 -14.01 -15.98 -7.00
N SER A 83 -14.61 -15.40 -5.95
CA SER A 83 -13.91 -14.84 -4.78
C SER A 83 -12.99 -13.64 -5.10
N ASP A 84 -13.13 -13.00 -6.25
CA ASP A 84 -12.48 -11.71 -6.48
C ASP A 84 -13.24 -10.60 -5.75
N ILE A 85 -12.54 -9.61 -5.19
CA ILE A 85 -13.17 -8.42 -4.59
C ILE A 85 -12.75 -7.20 -5.40
N TYR A 86 -13.69 -6.52 -6.05
CA TYR A 86 -13.41 -5.32 -6.81
C TYR A 86 -14.65 -4.44 -6.99
N ASP A 87 -14.45 -3.13 -7.17
CA ASP A 87 -15.54 -2.20 -7.47
C ASP A 87 -15.93 -2.25 -8.96
N PRO A 88 -17.17 -2.63 -9.32
CA PRO A 88 -17.59 -2.73 -10.73
C PRO A 88 -17.61 -1.39 -11.46
N ILE A 89 -17.85 -0.27 -10.77
CA ILE A 89 -17.89 1.07 -11.37
C ILE A 89 -16.48 1.51 -11.72
N VAL A 90 -15.54 1.36 -10.78
CA VAL A 90 -14.12 1.66 -11.00
C VAL A 90 -13.53 0.74 -12.07
N PHE A 91 -13.89 -0.56 -12.06
CA PHE A 91 -13.52 -1.51 -13.11
C PHE A 91 -13.95 -1.03 -14.50
N LYS A 92 -15.24 -0.73 -14.70
CA LYS A 92 -15.78 -0.31 -16.01
C LYS A 92 -15.12 0.97 -16.51
N LYS A 93 -14.91 1.95 -15.63
CA LYS A 93 -14.29 3.23 -16.00
C LYS A 93 -12.80 3.11 -16.32
N SER A 94 -12.06 2.35 -15.50
CA SER A 94 -10.64 2.09 -15.75
C SER A 94 -10.45 1.30 -17.04
N PHE A 95 -11.31 0.30 -17.30
CA PHE A 95 -11.32 -0.51 -18.53
C PHE A 95 -11.48 0.36 -19.77
N LEU A 96 -12.54 1.19 -19.82
CA LEU A 96 -12.80 2.06 -20.97
C LEU A 96 -11.60 2.97 -21.26
N ARG A 97 -10.97 3.52 -20.22
CA ARG A 97 -9.80 4.37 -20.37
C ARG A 97 -8.56 3.58 -20.80
N ASN A 98 -8.30 2.43 -20.21
CA ASN A 98 -7.15 1.58 -20.54
C ASN A 98 -7.27 1.04 -21.96
N PHE A 99 -8.49 0.69 -22.41
CA PHE A 99 -8.80 0.34 -23.79
C PHE A 99 -8.47 1.47 -24.77
N LEU A 100 -9.01 2.67 -24.52
CA LEU A 100 -8.75 3.85 -25.37
C LEU A 100 -7.26 4.26 -25.38
N GLY A 101 -6.57 4.12 -24.24
CA GLY A 101 -5.14 4.38 -24.11
C GLY A 101 -4.26 3.31 -24.78
N GLY A 102 -4.67 2.05 -24.71
CA GLY A 102 -3.99 0.92 -25.35
C GLY A 102 -4.07 0.98 -26.87
N LEU A 103 -5.23 1.36 -27.42
CA LEU A 103 -5.38 1.64 -28.85
C LEU A 103 -4.44 2.74 -29.35
N LYS A 104 -4.24 3.80 -28.55
CA LYS A 104 -3.32 4.90 -28.88
C LYS A 104 -1.84 4.51 -28.79
N ARG A 105 -1.47 3.64 -27.84
CA ARG A 105 -0.08 3.26 -27.54
C ARG A 105 0.35 1.92 -28.14
N LYS A 106 -0.56 1.18 -28.78
CA LYS A 106 -0.37 -0.21 -29.23
C LYS A 106 0.09 -1.18 -28.11
N GLU A 107 -0.32 -0.90 -26.88
CA GLU A 107 -0.01 -1.71 -25.69
C GLU A 107 -1.27 -2.41 -25.20
N PHE A 108 -1.31 -3.75 -25.31
CA PHE A 108 -2.50 -4.56 -24.99
C PHE A 108 -2.34 -5.44 -23.74
N ASN A 109 -1.19 -5.35 -23.04
CA ASN A 109 -0.80 -6.28 -21.97
C ASN A 109 -1.72 -6.26 -20.73
N ASN A 110 -2.66 -5.31 -20.62
CA ASN A 110 -3.61 -5.22 -19.49
C ASN A 110 -5.07 -5.04 -19.94
N PHE A 111 -5.41 -5.50 -21.15
CA PHE A 111 -6.71 -5.29 -21.78
C PHE A 111 -7.89 -5.72 -20.90
N PHE A 112 -7.76 -6.80 -20.13
CA PHE A 112 -8.84 -7.35 -19.31
C PHE A 112 -8.86 -6.86 -17.85
N ASN A 113 -8.06 -5.85 -17.48
CA ASN A 113 -7.99 -5.28 -16.13
C ASN A 113 -7.75 -6.33 -15.00
N LYS A 114 -7.17 -7.49 -15.30
CA LYS A 114 -6.88 -8.53 -14.30
C LYS A 114 -5.97 -8.02 -13.18
N ALA A 115 -5.02 -7.14 -13.51
CA ALA A 115 -4.16 -6.51 -12.52
C ALA A 115 -4.94 -5.64 -11.51
N TYR A 116 -6.00 -4.96 -11.97
CA TYR A 116 -6.87 -4.17 -11.10
C TYR A 116 -7.65 -5.06 -10.13
N ILE A 117 -8.25 -6.14 -10.65
CA ILE A 117 -9.01 -7.09 -9.82
C ILE A 117 -8.10 -7.69 -8.74
N SER A 118 -6.89 -8.11 -9.12
CA SER A 118 -5.89 -8.62 -8.19
C SER A 118 -5.49 -7.57 -7.14
N ALA A 119 -5.28 -6.32 -7.53
CA ALA A 119 -4.92 -5.23 -6.63
C ALA A 119 -6.02 -4.92 -5.60
N ASP A 120 -7.29 -4.80 -6.03
CA ASP A 120 -8.40 -4.54 -5.11
C ASP A 120 -8.71 -5.74 -4.23
N THR A 121 -8.59 -6.96 -4.76
CA THR A 121 -8.74 -8.18 -3.96
C THR A 121 -7.68 -8.23 -2.88
N ARG A 122 -6.41 -8.02 -3.24
CA ARG A 122 -5.29 -7.99 -2.28
C ARG A 122 -5.50 -6.90 -1.24
N GLN A 123 -5.83 -5.67 -1.64
CA GLN A 123 -6.00 -4.57 -0.69
C GLN A 123 -7.16 -4.82 0.27
N SER A 124 -8.28 -5.36 -0.23
CA SER A 124 -9.43 -5.75 0.57
C SER A 124 -9.07 -6.81 1.60
N LEU A 125 -8.49 -7.93 1.16
CA LEU A 125 -8.06 -9.00 2.06
C LEU A 125 -7.02 -8.52 3.06
N SER A 126 -6.05 -7.70 2.63
CA SER A 126 -5.04 -7.15 3.54
C SER A 126 -5.70 -6.35 4.65
N SER A 127 -6.73 -5.53 4.36
CA SER A 127 -7.44 -4.76 5.39
C SER A 127 -8.31 -5.63 6.30
N LEU A 128 -8.91 -6.70 5.78
CA LEU A 128 -9.70 -7.65 6.56
C LEU A 128 -8.81 -8.48 7.50
N SER A 129 -7.64 -8.90 7.02
CA SER A 129 -6.67 -9.71 7.78
C SER A 129 -6.13 -8.98 9.02
N LEU A 130 -6.13 -7.65 9.03
CA LEU A 130 -5.71 -6.84 10.19
C LEU A 130 -6.60 -7.04 11.42
N PHE A 131 -7.80 -7.59 11.22
CA PHE A 131 -8.81 -7.80 12.25
C PHE A 131 -9.36 -9.23 12.25
N ASP A 132 -8.68 -10.17 11.59
CA ASP A 132 -9.13 -11.57 11.45
C ASP A 132 -10.54 -11.72 10.84
N LEU A 133 -10.92 -10.80 9.93
CA LEU A 133 -12.24 -10.74 9.29
C LEU A 133 -12.28 -11.36 7.88
N VAL A 134 -11.23 -12.09 7.49
CA VAL A 134 -11.21 -12.80 6.21
C VAL A 134 -12.13 -14.03 6.29
N PRO A 135 -13.08 -14.21 5.35
CA PRO A 135 -13.94 -15.40 5.35
C PRO A 135 -13.15 -16.70 5.21
N LYS A 136 -13.53 -17.72 5.98
CA LYS A 136 -12.89 -19.05 5.94
C LYS A 136 -13.05 -19.77 4.60
N ASP A 137 -14.13 -19.47 3.87
CA ASP A 137 -14.45 -20.06 2.55
C ASP A 137 -13.79 -19.32 1.38
N PHE A 138 -13.07 -18.22 1.63
CA PHE A 138 -12.55 -17.33 0.60
C PHE A 138 -11.52 -18.03 -0.30
N GLN A 139 -11.67 -18.08 -1.62
CA GLN A 139 -10.71 -18.78 -2.48
C GLN A 139 -9.50 -17.90 -2.84
N PHE A 140 -8.30 -18.28 -2.37
CA PHE A 140 -7.05 -17.59 -2.73
C PHE A 140 -6.45 -18.13 -4.02
N ASN A 141 -5.97 -17.23 -4.87
CA ASN A 141 -5.21 -17.56 -6.06
C ASN A 141 -3.72 -17.42 -5.76
N TYR A 142 -3.05 -18.52 -5.40
CA TYR A 142 -1.62 -18.57 -5.07
C TYR A 142 -0.89 -19.58 -5.99
N LEU A 143 0.42 -19.36 -6.15
CA LEU A 143 1.30 -20.19 -6.98
C LEU A 143 1.60 -21.52 -6.26
N LYS A 144 1.51 -22.65 -6.98
CA LYS A 144 1.52 -24.00 -6.37
C LYS A 144 2.80 -24.79 -6.62
N SER A 145 3.74 -24.27 -7.41
CA SER A 145 5.01 -24.96 -7.68
C SER A 145 6.12 -23.99 -8.08
N GLU A 146 7.38 -24.43 -7.93
CA GLU A 146 8.55 -23.67 -8.37
C GLU A 146 8.55 -23.33 -9.86
N LYS A 147 8.03 -24.24 -10.69
CA LYS A 147 7.85 -24.01 -12.12
C LYS A 147 6.84 -22.89 -12.39
N GLU A 148 5.72 -22.89 -11.65
CA GLU A 148 4.71 -21.84 -11.76
C GLU A 148 5.26 -20.49 -11.30
N ILE A 149 6.02 -20.45 -10.20
CA ILE A 149 6.73 -19.26 -9.72
C ILE A 149 7.66 -18.71 -10.79
N THR A 150 8.51 -19.57 -11.36
CA THR A 150 9.47 -19.16 -12.40
C THR A 150 8.73 -18.61 -13.63
N ASN A 151 7.68 -19.28 -14.10
CA ASN A 151 6.89 -18.82 -15.24
C ASN A 151 6.18 -17.50 -14.94
N PHE A 152 5.60 -17.36 -13.76
CA PHE A 152 4.93 -16.14 -13.31
C PHE A 152 5.91 -14.97 -13.28
N LEU A 153 7.06 -15.11 -12.63
CA LEU A 153 8.02 -14.02 -12.48
C LEU A 153 8.73 -13.65 -13.79
N ASN A 154 9.01 -14.64 -14.66
CA ASN A 154 9.53 -14.41 -16.01
C ASN A 154 8.53 -13.68 -16.93
N SER A 155 7.24 -13.69 -16.61
CA SER A 155 6.21 -13.04 -17.45
C SER A 155 6.17 -11.51 -17.30
N PHE A 156 6.88 -10.94 -16.33
CA PHE A 156 6.87 -9.51 -16.05
C PHE A 156 8.05 -8.76 -16.68
N GLU A 157 7.76 -7.52 -17.06
CA GLU A 157 8.73 -6.54 -17.54
C GLU A 157 9.44 -5.89 -16.34
N TRP A 158 10.64 -6.41 -15.99
CA TRP A 158 11.42 -5.96 -14.83
C TRP A 158 12.17 -4.64 -15.03
N ASP A 159 12.12 -4.06 -16.22
CA ASP A 159 12.41 -2.65 -16.49
C ASP A 159 11.28 -1.72 -16.04
N LYS A 160 10.13 -2.28 -15.61
CA LYS A 160 9.02 -1.59 -14.93
C LYS A 160 8.83 -2.16 -13.51
N PRO A 161 9.83 -2.02 -12.62
CA PRO A 161 9.90 -2.77 -11.36
C PRO A 161 8.77 -2.45 -10.38
N TRP A 162 8.15 -1.27 -10.44
CA TRP A 162 6.95 -0.97 -9.63
C TRP A 162 5.78 -1.91 -9.96
N ASN A 163 5.52 -2.15 -11.25
CA ASN A 163 4.43 -3.02 -11.68
C ASN A 163 4.76 -4.49 -11.40
N ALA A 164 5.94 -4.94 -11.82
CA ALA A 164 6.40 -6.32 -11.62
C ALA A 164 6.48 -6.67 -10.12
N GLY A 165 7.06 -5.78 -9.32
CA GLY A 165 7.15 -5.95 -7.87
C GLY A 165 5.78 -5.97 -7.18
N SER A 166 4.78 -5.23 -7.68
CA SER A 166 3.43 -5.31 -7.12
C SER A 166 2.81 -6.69 -7.33
N HIS A 167 3.04 -7.33 -8.47
CA HIS A 167 2.57 -8.69 -8.73
C HIS A 167 3.30 -9.73 -7.88
N PHE A 168 4.61 -9.59 -7.67
CA PHE A 168 5.36 -10.40 -6.70
C PHE A 168 4.76 -10.27 -5.29
N SER A 169 4.51 -9.04 -4.83
CA SER A 169 3.90 -8.78 -3.52
C SER A 169 2.52 -9.42 -3.37
N HIS A 170 1.69 -9.38 -4.41
CA HIS A 170 0.38 -10.05 -4.40
C HIS A 170 0.54 -11.58 -4.27
N ALA A 171 1.47 -12.17 -5.00
CA ALA A 171 1.72 -13.62 -4.96
C ALA A 171 2.15 -14.07 -3.55
N MET A 172 3.08 -13.34 -2.92
CA MET A 172 3.52 -13.62 -1.55
C MET A 172 2.39 -13.46 -0.54
N PHE A 173 1.58 -12.40 -0.67
CA PHE A 173 0.42 -12.19 0.20
C PHE A 173 -0.59 -13.33 0.09
N PHE A 174 -1.02 -13.71 -1.12
CA PHE A 174 -2.00 -14.78 -1.28
C PHE A 174 -1.47 -16.15 -0.83
N LEU A 175 -0.17 -16.41 -1.01
CA LEU A 175 0.47 -17.61 -0.50
C LEU A 175 0.42 -17.64 1.05
N ASN A 176 0.71 -16.53 1.72
CA ASN A 176 0.62 -16.45 3.18
C ASN A 176 -0.82 -16.62 3.68
N GLU A 177 -1.80 -15.97 3.05
CA GLU A 177 -3.20 -16.11 3.46
C GLU A 177 -3.72 -17.55 3.23
N ALA A 178 -3.29 -18.20 2.15
CA ALA A 178 -3.61 -19.61 1.92
C ALA A 178 -2.97 -20.51 2.98
N HIS A 179 -1.75 -20.23 3.41
CA HIS A 179 -1.08 -20.94 4.49
C HIS A 179 -1.78 -20.75 5.84
N LYS A 180 -2.15 -19.51 6.21
CA LYS A 180 -2.91 -19.21 7.44
C LYS A 180 -4.26 -19.92 7.51
N GLN A 181 -4.87 -20.19 6.36
CA GLN A 181 -6.11 -20.97 6.26
C GLN A 181 -5.86 -22.46 6.00
N GLU A 182 -4.66 -22.96 6.29
CA GLU A 182 -4.31 -24.39 6.23
C GLU A 182 -4.50 -25.03 4.84
N ARG A 183 -4.41 -24.22 3.77
CA ARG A 183 -4.55 -24.69 2.37
C ARG A 183 -3.22 -25.08 1.74
N VAL A 184 -2.12 -24.68 2.38
CA VAL A 184 -0.74 -24.97 1.99
C VAL A 184 -0.03 -25.48 3.24
N SER A 185 0.60 -26.64 3.14
CA SER A 185 1.39 -27.19 4.24
C SER A 185 2.55 -26.26 4.60
N GLY A 186 3.05 -26.33 5.83
CA GLY A 186 4.21 -25.51 6.22
C GLY A 186 5.47 -25.81 5.38
N GLU A 187 5.64 -27.06 4.96
CA GLU A 187 6.75 -27.47 4.10
C GLU A 187 6.62 -26.85 2.69
N ASP A 188 5.46 -27.00 2.06
CA ASP A 188 5.20 -26.41 0.73
C ASP A 188 5.30 -24.88 0.79
N PHE A 189 4.78 -24.25 1.83
CA PHE A 189 4.87 -22.81 2.03
C PHE A 189 6.34 -22.35 2.03
N ASN A 190 7.20 -23.01 2.81
CA ASN A 190 8.62 -22.68 2.90
C ASN A 190 9.34 -22.88 1.56
N ILE A 191 9.05 -23.96 0.84
CA ILE A 191 9.63 -24.23 -0.50
C ILE A 191 9.23 -23.11 -1.47
N LEU A 192 7.93 -22.78 -1.54
CA LEU A 192 7.41 -21.78 -2.48
C LEU A 192 7.93 -20.36 -2.17
N VAL A 193 8.01 -20.00 -0.88
CA VAL A 193 8.61 -18.73 -0.44
C VAL A 193 10.08 -18.67 -0.83
N LYS A 194 10.85 -19.72 -0.50
CA LYS A 194 12.28 -19.79 -0.83
C LYS A 194 12.53 -19.69 -2.33
N SER A 195 11.81 -20.46 -3.15
CA SER A 195 11.99 -20.41 -4.61
C SER A 195 11.61 -19.05 -5.20
N SER A 196 10.64 -18.34 -4.61
CA SER A 196 10.27 -16.99 -5.02
C SER A 196 11.35 -15.96 -4.66
N ILE A 197 11.94 -16.07 -3.47
CA ILE A 197 13.02 -15.18 -2.99
C ILE A 197 14.32 -15.44 -3.77
N ASP A 198 14.67 -16.71 -3.98
CA ASP A 198 15.84 -17.09 -4.77
C ASP A 198 15.72 -16.60 -6.21
N TRP A 199 14.50 -16.57 -6.78
CA TRP A 199 14.28 -16.00 -8.10
C TRP A 199 14.44 -14.47 -8.07
N ILE A 200 13.78 -13.76 -7.14
CA ILE A 200 13.77 -12.30 -7.14
C ILE A 200 15.16 -11.73 -6.86
N ASN A 201 15.95 -12.36 -6.00
CA ASN A 201 17.29 -11.86 -5.67
C ASN A 201 18.29 -11.97 -6.82
N LYS A 202 18.01 -12.75 -7.87
CA LYS A 202 18.84 -12.79 -9.10
C LYS A 202 18.82 -11.48 -9.87
N ILE A 203 17.78 -10.67 -9.73
CA ILE A 203 17.64 -9.36 -10.38
C ILE A 203 17.90 -8.20 -9.42
N GLN A 204 18.38 -8.48 -8.21
CA GLN A 204 18.79 -7.44 -7.29
C GLN A 204 20.15 -6.89 -7.71
N SER A 205 20.22 -5.59 -7.95
CA SER A 205 21.44 -4.90 -8.32
C SER A 205 22.30 -4.67 -7.07
N SER A 206 23.54 -5.16 -7.09
CA SER A 206 24.51 -4.88 -6.03
C SER A 206 25.04 -3.44 -6.03
N ALA A 207 24.72 -2.64 -7.06
CA ALA A 207 25.18 -1.26 -7.17
C ALA A 207 24.29 -0.25 -6.41
N ASP A 208 23.01 -0.56 -6.27
CA ASP A 208 22.00 0.32 -5.64
C ASP A 208 20.98 -0.45 -4.77
N GLY A 209 21.19 -1.76 -4.61
CA GLY A 209 20.37 -2.67 -3.81
C GLY A 209 18.94 -2.88 -4.31
N CYS A 210 18.54 -2.27 -5.44
CA CYS A 210 17.18 -2.34 -5.96
C CYS A 210 16.95 -3.56 -6.87
N TRP A 211 15.70 -4.01 -7.00
CA TRP A 211 15.30 -5.13 -7.88
C TRP A 211 14.75 -4.61 -9.21
N TYR A 212 15.48 -4.83 -10.30
CA TYR A 212 15.05 -4.44 -11.64
C TYR A 212 15.92 -5.09 -12.74
N ALA A 213 15.48 -4.96 -13.99
CA ALA A 213 16.29 -5.26 -15.17
C ALA A 213 16.40 -4.04 -16.08
N GLY A 214 17.48 -3.93 -16.86
CA GLY A 214 17.67 -2.84 -17.81
C GLY A 214 17.91 -1.47 -17.16
N THR A 215 17.42 -0.41 -17.80
CA THR A 215 17.60 0.98 -17.34
C THR A 215 16.29 1.49 -16.73
N VAL A 216 16.34 1.90 -15.48
CA VAL A 216 15.17 2.40 -14.72
C VAL A 216 15.55 3.68 -13.99
N ASP A 217 14.64 4.65 -13.93
CA ASP A 217 14.86 5.87 -13.13
C ASP A 217 14.82 5.58 -11.62
N LEU A 218 15.50 6.43 -10.85
CA LEU A 218 15.67 6.28 -9.41
C LEU A 218 14.34 6.15 -8.65
N ARG A 219 13.32 6.90 -9.06
CA ARG A 219 12.00 6.83 -8.42
C ARG A 219 11.35 5.46 -8.63
N ASN A 220 11.35 4.95 -9.86
CA ASN A 220 10.78 3.63 -10.13
C ASN A 220 11.57 2.49 -9.48
N LYS A 221 12.90 2.63 -9.32
CA LYS A 221 13.71 1.68 -8.54
C LYS A 221 13.25 1.59 -7.09
N ILE A 222 13.13 2.72 -6.39
CA ILE A 222 12.69 2.78 -4.99
C ILE A 222 11.24 2.30 -4.85
N ASN A 223 10.37 2.73 -5.77
CA ASN A 223 8.97 2.30 -5.78
C ASN A 223 8.82 0.79 -6.03
N GLY A 224 9.69 0.19 -6.85
CA GLY A 224 9.80 -1.26 -7.02
C GLY A 224 10.33 -1.97 -5.78
N ALA A 225 11.41 -1.44 -5.18
CA ALA A 225 11.98 -1.97 -3.94
C ALA A 225 10.95 -2.01 -2.80
N MET A 226 10.14 -0.96 -2.62
CA MET A 226 9.03 -0.93 -1.68
C MET A 226 8.10 -2.13 -1.88
N LYS A 227 7.74 -2.44 -3.13
CA LYS A 227 6.83 -3.54 -3.45
C LYS A 227 7.45 -4.90 -3.14
N ILE A 228 8.73 -5.10 -3.45
CA ILE A 228 9.44 -6.34 -3.11
C ILE A 228 9.53 -6.53 -1.60
N ILE A 229 9.95 -5.50 -0.86
CA ILE A 229 10.02 -5.53 0.61
C ILE A 229 8.64 -5.82 1.20
N THR A 230 7.57 -5.19 0.70
CA THR A 230 6.19 -5.50 1.14
C THR A 230 5.84 -6.97 0.89
N GLY A 231 6.27 -7.55 -0.23
CA GLY A 231 6.13 -8.98 -0.51
C GLY A 231 6.88 -9.87 0.49
N PHE A 232 8.12 -9.52 0.85
CA PHE A 232 8.88 -10.23 1.88
C PHE A 232 8.21 -10.16 3.25
N LEU A 233 7.77 -8.97 3.66
CA LEU A 233 7.08 -8.77 4.93
C LEU A 233 5.76 -9.55 5.01
N ALA A 234 5.06 -9.69 3.89
CA ALA A 234 3.84 -10.48 3.81
C ALA A 234 4.06 -11.97 4.13
N VAL A 235 5.28 -12.49 4.00
CA VAL A 235 5.65 -13.88 4.34
C VAL A 235 6.63 -13.97 5.52
N GLY A 236 6.78 -12.88 6.29
CA GLY A 236 7.60 -12.86 7.51
C GLY A 236 9.11 -12.75 7.28
N ILE A 237 9.55 -12.33 6.09
CA ILE A 237 10.96 -12.13 5.77
C ILE A 237 11.32 -10.65 5.95
N GLU A 238 12.30 -10.39 6.81
CA GLU A 238 12.81 -9.03 7.09
C GLU A 238 14.26 -8.82 6.62
N GLU A 239 14.90 -9.85 6.07
CA GLU A 239 16.28 -9.80 5.61
C GLU A 239 16.38 -9.92 4.08
N PHE A 240 17.21 -9.06 3.49
CA PHE A 240 17.51 -9.08 2.06
C PHE A 240 18.96 -8.62 1.79
N PRO A 241 19.58 -9.03 0.67
CA PRO A 241 20.91 -8.57 0.31
C PRO A 241 20.98 -7.04 0.09
N TYR A 242 22.19 -6.48 0.12
CA TYR A 242 22.48 -5.10 -0.29
C TYR A 242 21.68 -3.99 0.42
N ALA A 243 21.45 -4.16 1.73
CA ALA A 243 20.71 -3.17 2.52
C ALA A 243 21.43 -1.82 2.64
N ASN A 244 22.78 -1.80 2.67
CA ASN A 244 23.55 -0.55 2.71
C ASN A 244 23.31 0.27 1.44
N GLU A 245 23.35 -0.38 0.28
CA GLU A 245 23.15 0.23 -1.03
C GLU A 245 21.72 0.76 -1.19
N LEU A 246 20.73 0.07 -0.61
CA LEU A 246 19.35 0.57 -0.54
C LEU A 246 19.23 1.84 0.32
N VAL A 247 19.92 1.89 1.47
CA VAL A 247 19.98 3.11 2.31
C VAL A 247 20.57 4.26 1.50
N ASP A 248 21.72 4.05 0.85
CA ASP A 248 22.40 5.08 0.07
C ASP A 248 21.52 5.58 -1.09
N THR A 249 20.88 4.66 -1.80
CA THR A 249 19.95 4.97 -2.90
C THR A 249 18.76 5.81 -2.44
N CYS A 250 18.19 5.50 -1.26
CA CYS A 250 17.11 6.29 -0.69
C CYS A 250 17.57 7.69 -0.29
N LEU A 251 18.72 7.82 0.38
CA LEU A 251 19.23 9.12 0.82
C LEU A 251 19.60 10.06 -0.36
N MET A 252 19.92 9.50 -1.54
CA MET A 252 20.13 10.27 -2.76
C MET A 252 18.83 10.75 -3.43
N ALA A 253 17.70 10.13 -3.11
CA ALA A 253 16.44 10.39 -3.80
C ALA A 253 15.58 11.44 -3.09
N LYS A 254 14.94 12.30 -3.89
CA LYS A 254 13.94 13.24 -3.38
C LYS A 254 12.56 12.58 -3.20
N ASN A 255 12.10 11.82 -4.21
CA ASN A 255 10.87 11.01 -4.26
C ASN A 255 9.63 11.62 -3.54
N ASP A 256 9.12 12.76 -4.03
CA ASP A 256 8.11 13.58 -3.32
C ASP A 256 6.89 14.02 -4.16
N ASN A 257 6.59 13.39 -5.31
CA ASN A 257 5.54 13.90 -6.21
C ASN A 257 4.10 13.78 -5.64
N HIS A 258 3.79 12.68 -4.97
CA HIS A 258 2.47 12.41 -4.40
C HIS A 258 2.58 11.51 -3.17
N ALA A 259 1.47 11.28 -2.45
CA ALA A 259 1.45 10.50 -1.21
C ALA A 259 2.19 9.16 -1.30
N CYS A 260 2.02 8.38 -2.37
CA CYS A 260 2.73 7.09 -2.50
C CYS A 260 4.26 7.24 -2.61
N ASP A 261 4.78 8.21 -3.35
CA ASP A 261 6.23 8.36 -3.53
C ASP A 261 6.90 8.72 -2.20
N ASN A 262 6.27 9.66 -1.49
CA ASN A 262 6.67 10.10 -0.15
C ASN A 262 6.69 8.94 0.85
N PHE A 263 5.67 8.09 0.80
CA PHE A 263 5.60 6.90 1.65
C PHE A 263 6.64 5.83 1.28
N ASN A 264 6.80 5.52 0.00
CA ASN A 264 7.60 4.38 -0.46
C ASN A 264 9.06 4.47 -0.01
N ILE A 265 9.66 5.65 -0.14
CA ILE A 265 11.06 5.88 0.22
C ILE A 265 11.29 5.70 1.73
N VAL A 266 10.35 6.16 2.56
CA VAL A 266 10.41 6.01 4.01
C VAL A 266 10.30 4.54 4.42
N LEU A 267 9.44 3.75 3.75
CA LEU A 267 9.31 2.32 4.02
C LEU A 267 10.60 1.56 3.69
N VAL A 268 11.16 1.78 2.49
CA VAL A 268 12.40 1.10 2.06
C VAL A 268 13.54 1.45 3.02
N LEU A 269 13.69 2.74 3.34
CA LEU A 269 14.71 3.23 4.24
C LEU A 269 14.56 2.63 5.66
N ASN A 270 13.32 2.53 6.16
CA ASN A 270 13.04 1.93 7.45
C ASN A 270 13.53 0.49 7.55
N TYR A 271 13.13 -0.37 6.61
CA TYR A 271 13.44 -1.79 6.67
C TYR A 271 14.92 -2.07 6.39
N ALA A 272 15.54 -1.35 5.45
CA ALA A 272 16.97 -1.47 5.22
C ALA A 272 17.79 -1.04 6.45
N SER A 273 17.48 0.12 7.04
CA SER A 273 18.14 0.59 8.26
C SER A 273 17.91 -0.35 9.45
N LYS A 274 16.69 -0.89 9.60
CA LYS A 274 16.36 -1.85 10.68
C LYS A 274 17.19 -3.12 10.56
N GLN A 275 17.31 -3.68 9.36
CA GLN A 275 18.14 -4.86 9.09
C GLN A 275 19.61 -4.62 9.46
N LEU A 276 20.10 -3.39 9.25
CA LEU A 276 21.46 -2.96 9.60
C LEU A 276 21.62 -2.60 11.09
N GLY A 277 20.63 -2.93 11.93
CA GLY A 277 20.65 -2.65 13.36
C GLY A 277 20.63 -1.16 13.70
N ARG A 278 20.13 -0.30 12.80
CA ARG A 278 20.10 1.17 12.96
C ARG A 278 21.49 1.81 13.14
N ASN A 279 22.53 1.21 12.58
CA ASN A 279 23.91 1.69 12.75
C ASN A 279 24.48 2.42 11.52
N TYR A 280 24.03 2.06 10.32
CA TYR A 280 24.55 2.62 9.08
C TYR A 280 23.86 3.95 8.73
N ARG A 281 24.63 5.04 8.63
CA ARG A 281 24.18 6.41 8.28
C ARG A 281 22.96 6.90 9.08
N GLN A 282 22.74 6.37 10.29
CA GLN A 282 21.51 6.58 11.05
C GLN A 282 21.18 8.06 11.28
N LYS A 283 22.18 8.89 11.57
CA LYS A 283 21.98 10.34 11.73
C LYS A 283 21.43 11.01 10.46
N GLU A 284 21.96 10.63 9.28
CA GLU A 284 21.47 11.16 8.00
C GLU A 284 20.06 10.68 7.69
N ILE A 285 19.75 9.43 8.07
CA ILE A 285 18.40 8.87 7.97
C ILE A 285 17.41 9.65 8.84
N GLU A 286 17.75 9.92 10.10
CA GLU A 286 16.93 10.71 11.02
C GLU A 286 16.70 12.14 10.50
N GLU A 287 17.75 12.79 10.00
CA GLU A 287 17.66 14.10 9.37
C GLU A 287 16.76 14.09 8.14
N PHE A 288 16.90 13.07 7.29
CA PHE A 288 16.09 12.87 6.09
C PHE A 288 14.60 12.71 6.44
N VAL A 289 14.24 11.83 7.38
CA VAL A 289 12.84 11.57 7.72
C VAL A 289 12.19 12.72 8.47
N VAL A 290 12.95 13.49 9.25
CA VAL A 290 12.44 14.74 9.83
C VAL A 290 12.13 15.75 8.72
N GLY A 291 13.00 15.86 7.70
CA GLY A 291 12.70 16.67 6.51
C GLY A 291 11.42 16.22 5.80
N LYS A 292 11.16 14.90 5.75
CA LYS A 292 9.90 14.36 5.21
C LYS A 292 8.66 14.77 5.98
N LEU A 293 8.74 14.96 7.29
CA LEU A 293 7.60 15.49 8.06
C LEU A 293 7.25 16.93 7.64
N THR A 294 8.24 17.76 7.26
CA THR A 294 8.00 19.08 6.68
C THR A 294 7.24 18.97 5.35
N ASP A 295 7.59 18.00 4.50
CA ASP A 295 6.85 17.74 3.25
C ASP A 295 5.42 17.25 3.53
N TYR A 296 5.23 16.35 4.49
CA TYR A 296 3.92 15.79 4.84
C TYR A 296 2.94 16.88 5.30
N LYS A 297 3.42 17.91 6.01
CA LYS A 297 2.60 19.06 6.43
C LYS A 297 1.94 19.78 5.25
N LYS A 298 2.54 19.79 4.05
CA LYS A 298 1.96 20.42 2.85
C LYS A 298 0.68 19.73 2.37
N TYR A 299 0.50 18.47 2.75
CA TYR A 299 -0.68 17.67 2.41
C TYR A 299 -1.71 17.67 3.55
N TYR A 300 -1.38 18.22 4.72
CA TYR A 300 -2.20 18.14 5.92
C TYR A 300 -3.20 19.29 6.02
N PHE A 301 -4.44 18.98 6.37
CA PHE A 301 -5.50 19.96 6.59
C PHE A 301 -5.76 20.09 8.09
N GLU A 302 -5.08 21.03 8.74
CA GLU A 302 -5.07 21.23 10.20
C GLU A 302 -6.47 21.27 10.84
N ASN A 303 -7.43 21.89 10.16
CA ASN A 303 -8.81 22.06 10.61
C ASN A 303 -9.68 20.81 10.42
N LEU A 304 -9.30 19.92 9.50
CA LEU A 304 -10.06 18.72 9.15
C LEU A 304 -9.41 17.45 9.69
N GLY A 305 -8.12 17.49 10.01
CA GLY A 305 -7.37 16.38 10.61
C GLY A 305 -6.93 15.29 9.63
N GLY A 306 -7.20 15.44 8.34
CA GLY A 306 -6.83 14.50 7.28
C GLY A 306 -5.74 15.03 6.35
N PHE A 307 -5.26 14.17 5.46
CA PHE A 307 -4.31 14.50 4.41
C PHE A 307 -4.92 14.35 3.02
N SER A 308 -4.50 15.17 2.06
CA SER A 308 -4.81 14.97 0.65
C SER A 308 -3.75 14.13 -0.04
N PHE A 309 -4.12 13.39 -1.08
CA PHE A 309 -3.20 12.54 -1.83
C PHE A 309 -2.19 13.35 -2.69
N LEU A 310 -2.63 14.50 -3.21
CA LEU A 310 -1.80 15.49 -3.89
C LEU A 310 -1.73 16.74 -3.00
N GLU A 311 -0.69 17.56 -3.15
CA GLU A 311 -0.57 18.79 -2.36
C GLU A 311 -1.77 19.71 -2.62
N GLY A 312 -2.50 20.06 -1.55
CA GLY A 312 -3.71 20.89 -1.63
C GLY A 312 -4.82 20.34 -2.54
N LYS A 313 -4.85 19.03 -2.81
CA LYS A 313 -5.86 18.45 -3.71
C LYS A 313 -6.15 16.98 -3.42
N ALA A 314 -7.43 16.66 -3.21
CA ALA A 314 -7.90 15.29 -3.08
C ALA A 314 -7.62 14.47 -4.35
N ASN A 315 -7.36 13.18 -4.20
CA ASN A 315 -7.22 12.30 -5.36
C ASN A 315 -8.52 12.23 -6.16
N ASP A 316 -8.44 12.55 -7.46
CA ASP A 316 -9.57 12.47 -8.39
C ASP A 316 -9.63 11.15 -9.17
N ARG A 317 -8.59 10.31 -9.05
CA ARG A 317 -8.45 9.08 -9.83
C ARG A 317 -8.00 7.87 -9.01
N TYR A 318 -8.78 6.80 -9.03
CA TYR A 318 -8.41 5.53 -8.42
C TYR A 318 -8.32 4.45 -9.49
N TYR A 319 -7.14 3.83 -9.61
CA TYR A 319 -6.69 3.08 -10.81
C TYR A 319 -7.02 3.78 -12.12
N GLY A 320 -7.00 5.11 -12.07
CA GLY A 320 -7.27 5.96 -13.20
C GLY A 320 -8.73 6.20 -13.57
N ALA A 321 -9.67 5.50 -12.95
CA ALA A 321 -11.09 5.85 -13.02
C ALA A 321 -11.30 7.17 -12.26
N LYS A 322 -12.02 8.12 -12.87
CA LYS A 322 -12.38 9.37 -12.18
C LYS A 322 -13.46 9.08 -11.13
N ILE A 323 -13.15 9.36 -9.86
CA ILE A 323 -13.95 9.00 -8.69
C ILE A 323 -14.33 10.19 -7.80
N SER A 324 -13.58 11.29 -7.87
CA SER A 324 -13.88 12.54 -7.16
C SER A 324 -13.68 13.76 -8.08
N ASN A 325 -14.10 14.92 -7.60
CA ASN A 325 -13.86 16.21 -8.25
C ASN A 325 -12.45 16.76 -8.00
N GLY A 326 -11.66 16.14 -7.12
CA GLY A 326 -10.31 16.61 -6.79
C GLY A 326 -10.28 18.03 -6.24
N LYS A 327 -11.10 18.29 -5.21
CA LYS A 327 -11.17 19.58 -4.53
C LYS A 327 -9.94 19.81 -3.65
N ASN A 328 -9.71 21.04 -3.22
CA ASN A 328 -8.70 21.37 -2.21
C ASN A 328 -9.18 20.97 -0.81
N GLU A 329 -9.10 19.67 -0.53
CA GLU A 329 -9.59 19.04 0.69
C GLU A 329 -8.84 17.72 0.92
N PRO A 330 -8.85 17.16 2.15
CA PRO A 330 -8.27 15.86 2.40
C PRO A 330 -9.11 14.74 1.79
N ASP A 331 -8.46 13.59 1.60
CA ASP A 331 -9.10 12.37 1.15
C ASP A 331 -8.59 11.17 1.95
N ILE A 332 -9.37 10.09 1.97
CA ILE A 332 -9.07 8.94 2.82
C ILE A 332 -7.83 8.17 2.35
N HIS A 333 -7.48 8.26 1.06
CA HIS A 333 -6.32 7.59 0.48
C HIS A 333 -5.00 8.31 0.83
N GLY A 334 -4.97 9.64 0.71
CA GLY A 334 -3.86 10.44 1.21
C GLY A 334 -3.68 10.24 2.72
N THR A 335 -4.78 10.29 3.46
CA THR A 335 -4.75 10.14 4.93
C THR A 335 -4.14 8.81 5.38
N VAL A 336 -4.55 7.66 4.81
CA VAL A 336 -3.99 6.37 5.21
C VAL A 336 -2.49 6.27 4.89
N LEU A 337 -2.04 6.79 3.75
CA LEU A 337 -0.64 6.72 3.33
C LEU A 337 0.27 7.59 4.21
N PHE A 338 -0.16 8.81 4.52
CA PHE A 338 0.63 9.72 5.36
C PHE A 338 0.65 9.28 6.83
N LEU A 339 -0.47 8.78 7.38
CA LEU A 339 -0.46 8.21 8.73
C LEU A 339 0.42 6.95 8.81
N TRP A 340 0.39 6.10 7.78
CA TRP A 340 1.29 4.95 7.71
C TRP A 340 2.75 5.41 7.63
N GLY A 341 3.05 6.40 6.79
CA GLY A 341 4.37 7.03 6.74
C GLY A 341 4.82 7.58 8.09
N ILE A 342 3.97 8.31 8.82
CA ILE A 342 4.28 8.82 10.16
C ILE A 342 4.58 7.67 11.13
N SER A 343 3.80 6.58 11.09
CA SER A 343 4.06 5.40 11.94
C SER A 343 5.42 4.73 11.66
N ILE A 344 5.89 4.79 10.41
CA ILE A 344 7.22 4.29 10.04
C ILE A 344 8.31 5.28 10.47
N ILE A 345 8.12 6.58 10.24
CA ILE A 345 9.06 7.62 10.69
C ILE A 345 9.24 7.55 12.21
N SER A 346 8.17 7.34 12.97
CA SER A 346 8.28 7.22 14.43
C SER A 346 9.13 6.03 14.86
N GLN A 347 9.12 4.91 14.11
CA GLN A 347 10.00 3.77 14.39
C GLN A 347 11.47 4.06 14.07
N ILE A 348 11.74 4.83 13.00
CA ILE A 348 13.10 5.26 12.66
C ILE A 348 13.67 6.16 13.77
N LEU A 349 12.82 7.03 14.32
CA LEU A 349 13.16 7.99 15.37
C LEU A 349 13.11 7.40 16.79
N GLY A 350 12.63 6.17 16.97
CA GLY A 350 12.49 5.52 18.28
C GLY A 350 11.43 6.13 19.21
N ILE A 351 10.37 6.72 18.64
CA ILE A 351 9.28 7.40 19.37
C ILE A 351 7.89 6.81 19.06
N GLU A 352 7.84 5.60 18.48
CA GLU A 352 6.59 4.96 18.05
C GLU A 352 5.59 4.72 19.19
N ASN A 353 6.09 4.42 20.40
CA ASN A 353 5.24 4.22 21.58
C ASN A 353 4.56 5.51 22.03
N GLU A 354 5.23 6.65 21.88
CA GLU A 354 4.74 7.96 22.28
C GLU A 354 3.72 8.50 21.27
N VAL A 355 3.99 8.33 19.97
CA VAL A 355 3.07 8.71 18.88
C VAL A 355 1.84 7.81 18.88
N GLY A 356 2.02 6.53 19.19
CA GLY A 356 0.93 5.57 19.35
C GLY A 356 0.17 5.23 18.06
N LEU A 357 0.81 5.40 16.89
CA LEU A 357 0.33 4.91 15.61
C LEU A 357 0.91 3.52 15.34
N LYS A 358 0.05 2.55 15.00
CA LYS A 358 0.47 1.17 14.76
C LYS A 358 0.73 0.94 13.27
N GLU A 359 1.94 0.58 12.88
CA GLU A 359 2.20 0.14 11.50
C GLU A 359 1.37 -1.12 11.17
N PHE A 360 0.68 -1.14 10.03
CA PHE A 360 0.17 -2.38 9.47
C PHE A 360 1.18 -3.01 8.52
N ARG A 361 1.28 -4.34 8.58
CA ARG A 361 2.00 -5.14 7.58
C ARG A 361 0.96 -5.73 6.65
N THR A 362 1.16 -5.58 5.35
CA THR A 362 0.20 -6.03 4.32
C THR A 362 0.88 -6.90 3.31
#